data_AF-A0A1G7HDN4-F1
#
_entry.id   AF-A0A1G7HDN4-F1
#
_cell.length_a   1.000
_cell.length_b   1.000
_cell.length_c   1.000
_cell.angle_alpha   90.00
_cell.angle_beta   90.00
_cell.angle_gamma   90.00
#
_symmetry.space_group_name_H-M   'P 1'
#
loop_
_entity.id
_entity.type
_entity.pdbx_description
1 polymer ?
#
loop_
_entity_poly.entity_id
_entity_poly.type
_entity_poly.pdbx_seq_one_letter_code
_entity_poly.pdbx_strand_id
1 'polypeptide(L)' 'MISVPMIDNLEQYMKLAKETINNQQEYITGPPANDVYQFSSLPWITFTHFSHTFSGKSEKSNPMFDWGKYVEKDGR' A
#
# COMPACT_ATOMS: atom_id res chain seq x y z
N MET A 1 -2.69 -9.18 4.51
CA MET A 1 -2.41 -8.17 3.48
C MET A 1 -3.73 -7.91 2.83
N ILE A 2 -4.13 -6.65 2.74
CA ILE A 2 -5.39 -6.30 2.08
C ILE A 2 -5.10 -6.13 0.59
N SER A 3 -5.78 -6.92 -0.24
CA SER A 3 -5.79 -6.75 -1.69
C SER A 3 -7.21 -6.45 -2.11
N VAL A 4 -7.38 -5.37 -2.89
CA VAL A 4 -8.68 -4.91 -3.37
C VAL A 4 -8.56 -4.74 -4.88
N PRO A 5 -9.46 -5.31 -5.69
CA PRO A 5 -9.43 -5.11 -7.13
C PRO A 5 -9.63 -3.62 -7.44
N MET A 6 -8.81 -3.11 -8.35
CA MET A 6 -8.96 -1.73 -8.81
C MET A 6 -10.26 -1.59 -9.59
N ILE A 7 -11.04 -0.56 -9.28
CA ILE A 7 -12.28 -0.23 -9.97
C ILE A 7 -12.33 1.26 -10.25
N ASP A 8 -12.99 1.66 -11.34
CA ASP A 8 -12.94 3.04 -11.85
C ASP A 8 -13.65 4.05 -10.94
N ASN A 9 -14.67 3.61 -10.20
CA ASN A 9 -15.42 4.47 -9.30
C ASN A 9 -14.81 4.47 -7.89
N LEU A 10 -14.32 5.63 -7.46
CA LEU A 10 -13.66 5.79 -6.15
C LEU A 10 -14.57 5.45 -4.96
N GLU A 11 -15.83 5.85 -4.99
CA GLU A 11 -16.77 5.61 -3.87
C GLU A 11 -17.04 4.12 -3.69
N GLN A 12 -17.27 3.41 -4.79
CA GLN A 12 -17.40 1.95 -4.78
C GLN A 12 -16.11 1.29 -4.30
N TYR A 13 -14.94 1.80 -4.71
CA TYR A 13 -13.65 1.25 -4.31
C TYR A 13 -13.47 1.38 -2.80
N MET A 14 -13.79 2.55 -2.25
CA MET A 14 -13.72 2.80 -0.81
C MET A 14 -14.64 1.88 -0.02
N LYS A 15 -15.87 1.64 -0.51
CA LYS A 15 -16.80 0.71 0.13
C LYS A 15 -16.25 -0.71 0.15
N LEU A 16 -15.79 -1.20 -1.00
CA LEU A 16 -15.22 -2.54 -1.13
C LEU A 16 -13.95 -2.71 -0.28
N ALA A 17 -13.07 -1.72 -0.26
CA ALA A 17 -11.86 -1.73 0.54
C ALA A 17 -12.20 -1.82 2.04
N LYS A 18 -13.19 -1.04 2.51
CA LYS A 18 -13.65 -1.09 3.91
C LYS A 18 -14.22 -2.45 4.29
N GLU A 19 -15.05 -3.04 3.43
CA GLU A 19 -15.58 -4.39 3.62
C GLU A 19 -14.45 -5.43 3.68
N THR A 20 -13.48 -5.33 2.77
CA THR A 20 -12.31 -6.24 2.72
C THR A 20 -11.45 -6.12 3.98
N ILE A 21 -11.23 -4.90 4.49
CA ILE A 21 -10.53 -4.65 5.75
C ILE A 21 -11.25 -5.30 6.93
N ASN A 22 -12.56 -5.07 7.05
CA ASN A 22 -13.36 -5.59 8.17
C ASN A 22 -13.44 -7.12 8.19
N ASN A 23 -13.40 -7.75 7.02
CA ASN A 23 -13.50 -9.20 6.87
C ASN A 23 -12.14 -9.91 6.91
N GLN A 24 -11.02 -9.18 6.96
CA GLN A 24 -9.68 -9.77 7.00
C GLN A 24 -9.48 -10.58 8.28
N GLN A 25 -9.16 -11.86 8.13
CA GLN A 25 -8.87 -12.76 9.26
C GLN A 25 -7.37 -12.96 9.50
N GLU A 26 -6.56 -12.92 8.44
CA GLU A 26 -5.13 -13.23 8.50
C GLU A 26 -4.27 -12.03 8.14
N TYR A 27 -3.17 -11.84 8.89
CA TYR A 27 -2.30 -10.68 8.72
C TYR A 27 -1.50 -10.70 7.41
N ILE A 28 -0.96 -11.85 6.98
CA ILE A 28 -0.29 -12.04 5.68
C ILE A 28 -0.65 -13.44 5.18
N THR A 29 -1.32 -13.50 4.05
CA THR A 29 -1.79 -14.75 3.42
C THR A 29 -0.81 -15.26 2.35
N GLY A 30 0.23 -14.48 2.01
CA GLY A 30 1.21 -14.80 0.98
C GLY A 30 1.97 -13.56 0.49
N PRO A 31 2.90 -13.72 -0.46
CA PRO A 31 3.54 -12.58 -1.13
C PRO A 31 2.51 -11.80 -1.97
N PRO A 32 2.72 -10.49 -2.20
CA PRO A 32 1.91 -9.73 -3.15
C PRO A 32 2.04 -10.31 -4.56
N ALA A 33 0.97 -10.20 -5.36
CA ALA A 33 1.02 -10.53 -6.78
C ALA A 33 1.84 -9.48 -7.57
N ASN A 34 2.21 -9.79 -8.81
CA ASN A 34 3.02 -8.88 -9.65
C ASN A 34 2.20 -7.80 -10.36
N ASP A 35 0.90 -8.00 -10.50
CA ASP A 35 -0.06 -7.12 -11.17
C ASP A 35 -0.77 -6.17 -10.20
N VAL A 36 -0.16 -5.89 -9.05
CA VAL A 36 -0.72 -4.99 -8.03
C VAL A 36 0.21 -3.82 -7.75
N TYR A 37 -0.39 -2.71 -7.33
CA TYR A 37 0.34 -1.64 -6.65
C TYR A 37 0.32 -1.90 -5.16
N GLN A 38 1.50 -1.94 -4.53
CA GLN A 38 1.62 -2.17 -3.09
C GLN A 38 1.85 -0.85 -2.36
N PHE A 39 1.07 -0.62 -1.30
CA PHE A 39 1.16 0.57 -0.46
C PHE A 39 1.47 0.20 0.99
N SER A 40 2.42 0.91 1.60
CA SER A 40 2.70 0.84 3.03
C SER A 40 2.49 2.20 3.67
N SER A 41 1.69 2.26 4.74
CA SER A 41 1.48 3.51 5.49
C SER A 41 2.28 3.49 6.78
N LEU A 42 3.12 4.50 6.97
CA LEU A 42 3.90 4.77 8.18
C LEU A 42 3.51 6.16 8.73
N PRO A 43 2.26 6.33 9.20
CA PRO A 43 1.68 7.64 9.53
C PRO A 43 2.34 8.34 10.74
N TRP A 44 3.25 7.64 11.41
CA TRP A 44 4.04 8.09 12.55
C TRP A 44 5.45 8.60 12.20
N ILE A 45 5.94 8.38 10.98
CA ILE A 45 7.34 8.67 10.60
C ILE A 45 7.35 9.65 9.44
N THR A 46 8.04 10.77 9.60
CA THR A 46 8.38 11.68 8.49
C THR A 46 9.76 11.31 7.97
N PHE A 47 9.89 11.13 6.65
CA PHE A 47 11.16 10.78 6.00
C PHE A 47 11.37 11.60 4.74
N THR A 48 12.62 11.83 4.39
CA THR A 48 13.03 12.43 3.11
C THR A 48 13.51 11.39 2.11
N HIS A 49 13.80 10.18 2.58
CA HIS A 49 14.21 9.03 1.77
C HIS A 49 13.74 7.73 2.44
N PHE A 50 13.20 6.81 1.63
CA PHE A 50 12.83 5.47 2.04
C PHE A 50 13.16 4.52 0.88
N SER A 51 13.72 3.35 1.18
CA SER A 51 14.12 2.38 0.16
C SER A 51 13.75 0.98 0.60
N HIS A 52 13.33 0.16 -0.37
CA HIS A 52 13.13 -1.27 -0.15
C HIS A 52 14.39 -2.06 -0.48
N THR A 53 14.64 -3.11 0.29
CA THR A 53 15.66 -4.10 -0.09
C THR A 53 15.21 -4.79 -1.38
N PHE A 54 15.97 -4.58 -2.45
CA PHE A 54 15.75 -5.23 -3.74
C PHE A 54 16.42 -6.61 -3.75
N SER A 55 15.64 -7.67 -3.92
CA SER A 55 16.15 -9.05 -3.89
C SER A 55 16.80 -9.50 -5.21
N GLY A 56 16.75 -8.69 -6.27
CA GLY A 56 17.26 -9.05 -7.59
C GLY A 56 16.43 -10.11 -8.33
N LYS A 57 15.31 -10.57 -7.74
CA LYS A 57 14.43 -11.58 -8.35
C LYS A 57 13.48 -10.92 -9.34
N SER A 58 13.47 -11.39 -10.58
CA SER A 58 12.54 -10.93 -11.63
C SER A 58 11.07 -11.13 -11.26
N GLU A 59 10.78 -12.06 -10.35
CA GLU A 59 9.44 -12.37 -9.87
C GLU A 59 8.89 -11.39 -8.84
N LYS A 60 9.67 -10.39 -8.40
CA LYS A 60 9.20 -9.32 -7.51
C LYS A 60 9.22 -7.99 -8.28
N SER A 61 8.23 -7.82 -9.16
CA SER A 61 8.15 -6.70 -10.09
C SER A 61 7.07 -5.68 -9.73
N ASN A 62 6.30 -5.92 -8.67
CA ASN A 62 5.21 -5.04 -8.27
C ASN A 62 5.75 -3.67 -7.80
N PRO A 63 5.21 -2.54 -8.27
CA PRO A 63 5.60 -1.23 -7.75
C PRO A 63 5.18 -1.06 -6.28
N MET A 64 6.07 -0.48 -5.48
CA MET A 64 5.89 -0.28 -4.04
C MET A 64 5.93 1.22 -3.71
N PHE A 65 4.95 1.69 -2.93
CA PHE A 65 4.83 3.08 -2.48
C PHE A 65 4.73 3.11 -0.95
N ASP A 66 5.43 4.04 -0.33
CA ASP A 66 5.37 4.27 1.11
C ASP A 66 4.92 5.68 1.41
N TRP A 67 3.96 5.82 2.33
CA TRP A 67 3.49 7.12 2.81
C TRP A 67 3.90 7.34 4.25
N GLY A 68 4.65 8.41 4.48
CA GLY A 68 5.01 8.87 5.81
C GLY A 68 3.98 9.83 6.41
N LYS A 69 4.26 10.25 7.63
CA LYS A 69 3.57 11.36 8.30
C LYS A 69 3.78 12.66 7.52
N TYR A 70 2.69 13.25 7.04
CA TYR A 70 2.72 14.58 6.46
C TYR A 70 3.09 15.62 7.52
N VAL A 71 3.81 16.65 7.11
CA VAL A 71 4.18 17.79 7.94
C VAL A 71 3.98 19.06 7.14
N GLU A 72 3.53 20.12 7.78
CA GLU A 72 3.51 21.44 7.16
C GLU A 72 4.94 21.97 7.06
N LYS A 73 5.32 22.48 5.91
CA LYS A 73 6.58 23.16 5.68
C LYS A 73 6.36 24.38 4.80
N ASP A 74 6.73 25.55 5.30
CA ASP A 74 6.62 26.83 4.58
C ASP A 74 5.18 27.10 4.09
N GLY A 75 4.18 26.72 4.91
CA GLY A 75 2.75 26.87 4.61
C GLY A 75 2.18 25.85 3.61
N ARG A 76 2.84 24.70 3.42
CA ARG A 76 2.42 23.61 2.50
C ARG A 76 2.47 22.25 3.16
#